data_AF-A0A927R5F1-F1
#
_entry.id   AF-A0A927R5F1-F1
#
_cell.length_a   1.000
_cell.length_b   1.000
_cell.length_c   1.000
_cell.angle_alpha   90.00
_cell.angle_beta   90.00
_cell.angle_gamma   90.00
#
_symmetry.space_group_name_H-M   'P 1'
#
loop_
_entity.id
_entity.type
_entity.pdbx_description
1 polymer ?
#
loop_
_entity_poly.entity_id
_entity_poly.type
_entity_poly.pdbx_seq_one_letter_code
_entity_poly.pdbx_strand_id
1 'polypeptide(L)'
;MFYYNVDEDLTLKLLTQHNATEMFTIVDKNRDFLREWLPWIDSKKTVEDCQNSIDRWGNKYIANTAINAGIFYKGQLVGMVAFPDIDWQGKKTSFGYWLSPFA
;
A
#
# COMPACT_ATOMS: atom_id res chain seq x y z
N MET A 1 -14.67 5.25 3.55
CA MET A 1 -13.42 4.67 2.99
C MET A 1 -12.27 5.51 3.51
N PHE A 2 -11.16 4.93 3.99
CA PHE A 2 -10.06 5.73 4.54
C PHE A 2 -9.46 6.63 3.46
N TYR A 3 -9.45 7.92 3.77
CA TYR A 3 -8.94 9.01 2.94
C TYR A 3 -8.38 10.07 3.87
N TYR A 4 -7.15 10.49 3.61
CA TYR A 4 -6.49 11.51 4.39
C TYR A 4 -5.77 12.48 3.46
N ASN A 5 -6.13 13.76 3.54
CA ASN A 5 -5.47 14.80 2.79
C ASN A 5 -4.26 15.32 3.57
N VAL A 6 -3.05 15.15 3.05
CA VAL A 6 -1.83 15.62 3.70
C VAL A 6 -1.59 17.09 3.33
N ASP A 7 -1.65 17.40 2.04
CA ASP A 7 -1.52 18.74 1.47
C ASP A 7 -2.22 18.83 0.09
N GLU A 8 -1.98 19.88 -0.69
CA GLU A 8 -2.62 20.10 -2.00
C GLU A 8 -2.32 19.00 -3.03
N ASP A 9 -1.15 18.36 -2.94
CA ASP A 9 -0.67 17.39 -3.92
C ASP A 9 -0.64 15.95 -3.35
N LEU A 10 -0.65 15.78 -2.03
CA LEU A 10 -0.41 14.49 -1.39
C LEU A 10 -1.63 13.98 -0.61
N THR A 11 -2.08 12.78 -0.98
CA THR A 11 -3.20 12.10 -0.33
C THR A 11 -2.87 10.66 0.03
N LEU A 12 -3.44 10.17 1.13
CA LEU A 12 -3.43 8.75 1.50
C LEU A 12 -4.84 8.19 1.31
N LYS A 13 -4.96 7.08 0.58
CA LYS A 13 -6.25 6.41 0.39
C LYS A 13 -6.09 4.90 0.32
N LEU A 14 -7.11 4.16 0.74
CA LEU A 14 -7.15 2.73 0.51
C LEU A 14 -7.08 2.45 -1.00
N LEU A 15 -6.31 1.44 -1.36
CA LEU A 15 -6.37 0.91 -2.72
C LEU A 15 -7.70 0.17 -2.91
N THR A 16 -8.22 0.26 -4.13
CA THR A 16 -9.39 -0.51 -4.58
C THR A 16 -8.96 -1.46 -5.70
N GLN A 17 -9.85 -2.36 -6.11
CA GLN A 17 -9.59 -3.27 -7.23
C GLN A 17 -9.15 -2.53 -8.52
N HIS A 18 -9.61 -1.30 -8.73
CA HIS A 18 -9.19 -0.45 -9.85
C HIS A 18 -7.71 -0.04 -9.80
N ASN A 19 -7.09 -0.03 -8.63
CA ASN A 19 -5.68 0.32 -8.46
C ASN A 19 -4.73 -0.88 -8.61
N ALA A 20 -5.25 -2.11 -8.77
CA ALA A 20 -4.39 -3.30 -8.80
C ALA A 20 -3.38 -3.27 -9.95
N THR A 21 -3.81 -2.85 -11.14
CA THR A 21 -2.92 -2.72 -12.31
C THR A 21 -1.86 -1.63 -12.10
N GLU A 22 -2.24 -0.50 -11.52
CA GLU A 22 -1.33 0.60 -11.20
C GLU A 22 -0.29 0.17 -10.17
N MET A 23 -0.72 -0.48 -9.09
CA MET A 23 0.15 -1.05 -8.06
C MET A 23 1.11 -2.08 -8.65
N PHE A 24 0.61 -3.04 -9.44
CA PHE A 24 1.44 -4.06 -10.07
C PHE A 24 2.49 -3.42 -10.99
N THR A 25 2.10 -2.43 -11.79
CA THR A 25 3.00 -1.72 -12.71
C THR A 25 4.15 -1.05 -11.96
N ILE A 26 3.87 -0.36 -10.85
CA ILE A 26 4.90 0.31 -10.04
C ILE A 26 5.81 -0.72 -9.37
N VAL A 27 5.24 -1.78 -8.80
CA VAL A 27 6.02 -2.85 -8.16
C VAL A 27 6.94 -3.53 -9.17
N ASP A 28 6.42 -3.86 -10.35
CA ASP A 28 7.18 -4.61 -11.36
C ASP A 28 8.28 -3.76 -12.00
N LYS A 29 7.99 -2.49 -12.33
CA LYS A 29 8.99 -1.54 -12.85
C LYS A 29 10.15 -1.31 -11.88
N ASN A 30 9.89 -1.37 -10.58
CA ASN A 30 10.88 -1.07 -9.54
C ASN A 30 11.31 -2.32 -8.77
N ARG A 31 11.03 -3.52 -9.29
CA ARG A 31 11.20 -4.79 -8.58
C ARG A 31 12.60 -4.96 -8.02
N ASP A 32 13.62 -4.68 -8.82
CA ASP A 32 15.02 -4.86 -8.45
C ASP A 32 15.46 -3.95 -7.31
N PHE A 33 14.97 -2.71 -7.30
CA PHE A 33 15.22 -1.78 -6.21
C PHE A 33 14.43 -2.15 -4.94
N LEU A 34 13.13 -2.45 -5.10
CA LEU A 34 12.25 -2.71 -3.97
C LEU A 34 12.60 -4.03 -3.25
N ARG A 35 13.07 -5.06 -3.96
CA ARG A 35 13.41 -6.36 -3.36
C ARG A 35 14.57 -6.31 -2.38
N GLU A 36 15.44 -5.31 -2.45
CA GLU A 36 16.52 -5.12 -1.48
C GLU A 36 15.98 -4.86 -0.06
N TRP A 37 14.77 -4.29 0.03
CA TRP A 37 14.17 -3.83 1.28
C TRP A 37 12.87 -4.57 1.63
N LEU A 38 12.14 -5.08 0.63
CA LEU A 38 10.80 -5.63 0.78
C LEU A 38 10.74 -7.09 0.29
N PRO A 39 10.90 -8.08 1.20
CA PRO A 39 10.93 -9.50 0.85
C PRO A 39 9.67 -10.01 0.13
N TRP A 40 8.52 -9.33 0.29
CA TRP A 40 7.25 -9.72 -0.30
C TRP A 40 7.12 -9.35 -1.78
N ILE A 41 7.98 -8.49 -2.34
CA ILE A 41 7.90 -8.03 -3.73
C ILE A 41 7.91 -9.21 -4.72
N ASP A 42 8.74 -10.21 -4.44
CA ASP A 42 8.90 -11.38 -5.32
C ASP A 42 7.70 -12.31 -5.35
N SER A 43 6.77 -12.14 -4.39
CA SER A 43 5.48 -12.83 -4.39
C SER A 43 4.42 -12.15 -5.24
N LYS A 44 4.68 -10.95 -5.80
CA LYS A 44 3.73 -10.17 -6.61
C LYS A 44 4.12 -10.23 -8.07
N LYS A 45 3.73 -11.31 -8.75
CA LYS A 45 4.11 -11.59 -10.14
C LYS A 45 3.02 -11.27 -11.15
N THR A 46 1.79 -11.09 -10.68
CA THR A 46 0.63 -10.78 -11.52
C THR A 46 -0.21 -9.65 -10.93
N VAL A 47 -1.10 -9.08 -11.75
CA VAL A 47 -2.13 -8.15 -11.28
C VAL A 47 -3.03 -8.84 -10.25
N GLU A 48 -3.33 -10.12 -10.43
CA GLU A 48 -4.14 -10.92 -9.49
C GLU A 48 -3.50 -11.01 -8.09
N ASP A 49 -2.17 -11.14 -8.01
CA ASP A 49 -1.46 -11.14 -6.72
C ASP A 49 -1.62 -9.80 -5.96
N CYS A 50 -1.73 -8.70 -6.71
CA CYS A 50 -2.02 -7.37 -6.18
C CYS A 50 -3.49 -7.25 -5.78
N GLN A 51 -4.44 -7.72 -6.60
CA GLN A 51 -5.87 -7.76 -6.28
C GLN A 51 -6.13 -8.51 -4.97
N ASN A 52 -5.55 -9.70 -4.82
CA ASN A 52 -5.63 -10.51 -3.60
C ASN A 52 -5.06 -9.77 -2.36
N SER A 53 -4.02 -8.96 -2.57
CA SER A 53 -3.46 -8.15 -1.47
C SER A 53 -4.41 -7.03 -1.08
N ILE A 54 -5.00 -6.35 -2.06
CA ILE A 54 -5.95 -5.25 -1.87
C ILE A 54 -7.20 -5.75 -1.13
N ASP A 55 -7.74 -6.90 -1.50
CA ASP A 55 -8.88 -7.50 -0.77
C ASP A 55 -8.52 -7.84 0.68
N ARG A 56 -7.36 -8.46 0.89
CA ARG A 56 -6.87 -8.77 2.25
C ARG A 56 -6.70 -7.51 3.10
N TRP A 57 -6.18 -6.44 2.51
CA TRP A 57 -6.02 -5.16 3.20
C TRP A 57 -7.36 -4.50 3.52
N GLY A 58 -8.31 -4.54 2.57
CA GLY A 58 -9.68 -4.09 2.80
C GLY A 58 -10.34 -4.82 3.96
N ASN A 59 -10.20 -6.15 4.02
CA ASN A 59 -10.73 -6.97 5.11
C ASN A 59 -10.08 -6.64 6.46
N LYS A 60 -8.75 -6.49 6.52
CA LYS A 60 -8.07 -6.07 7.75
C LYS A 60 -8.48 -4.67 8.21
N TYR A 61 -8.72 -3.75 7.28
CA TYR A 61 -9.23 -2.40 7.59
C TYR A 61 -10.65 -2.45 8.17
N ILE A 62 -11.55 -3.24 7.55
CA ILE A 62 -12.92 -3.45 8.06
C ILE A 62 -12.89 -4.07 9.47
N ALA A 63 -11.98 -5.02 9.69
CA ALA A 63 -11.76 -5.64 11.00
C ALA A 63 -11.08 -4.69 12.01
N ASN A 64 -10.71 -3.47 11.61
CA ASN A 64 -9.97 -2.50 12.41
C ASN A 64 -8.66 -3.05 12.98
N THR A 65 -7.98 -3.96 12.27
CA THR A 65 -6.73 -4.60 12.73
C THR A 65 -5.49 -4.08 12.03
N ALA A 66 -5.65 -3.43 10.87
CA ALA A 66 -4.54 -2.84 10.12
C ALA A 66 -5.02 -1.74 9.18
N ILE A 67 -4.11 -0.86 8.78
CA ILE A 67 -4.34 0.13 7.72
C ILE A 67 -3.24 -0.04 6.69
N ASN A 68 -3.60 -0.26 5.43
CA ASN A 68 -2.66 -0.27 4.30
C ASN A 68 -3.21 0.71 3.27
N ALA A 69 -2.51 1.81 3.04
CA ALA A 69 -2.96 2.89 2.17
C ALA A 69 -1.91 3.16 1.09
N GLY A 70 -2.39 3.48 -0.11
CA GLY A 70 -1.53 4.05 -1.14
C GLY A 70 -1.21 5.50 -0.81
N ILE A 71 0.02 5.88 -1.14
CA ILE A 71 0.50 7.26 -1.14
C ILE A 71 0.30 7.80 -2.55
N PHE A 72 -0.53 8.82 -2.70
CA PHE A 72 -0.86 9.41 -3.99
C PHE A 72 -0.34 10.83 -4.08
N TYR A 73 0.60 11.07 -4.98
CA TYR A 73 1.13 12.39 -5.29
C TYR A 73 0.57 12.85 -6.63
N LYS A 74 -0.09 14.02 -6.66
CA LYS A 74 -0.80 14.56 -7.84
C LYS A 74 -1.76 13.56 -8.48
N GLY A 75 -2.41 12.76 -7.63
CA GLY A 75 -3.36 11.73 -8.04
C GLY A 75 -2.76 10.41 -8.53
N GLN A 76 -1.43 10.30 -8.64
CA GLN A 76 -0.73 9.08 -9.06
C GLN A 76 -0.23 8.30 -7.86
N LEU A 77 -0.39 6.98 -7.87
CA LEU A 77 0.18 6.11 -6.84
C LEU A 77 1.71 6.18 -6.95
N VAL A 78 2.37 6.53 -5.84
CA VAL A 78 3.85 6.63 -5.79
C VAL A 78 4.46 5.74 -4.72
N GLY A 79 3.64 5.01 -3.97
CA GLY A 79 4.10 4.12 -2.92
C GLY A 79 2.98 3.71 -1.99
N MET A 80 3.33 3.13 -0.86
CA MET A 80 2.35 2.75 0.16
C MET A 80 2.86 3.02 1.57
N VAL A 81 1.91 3.20 2.46
CA VAL A 81 2.09 3.29 3.90
C VAL A 81 1.24 2.22 4.59
N ALA A 82 1.81 1.54 5.58
CA ALA A 82 1.18 0.41 6.25
C ALA A 82 1.37 0.48 7.76
N PHE A 83 0.28 0.20 8.46
CA PHE A 83 0.20 -0.14 9.86
C PHE A 83 -0.28 -1.59 9.91
N PRO A 84 0.63 -2.58 9.82
CA PRO A 84 0.27 -3.95 9.45
C PRO A 84 -0.53 -4.67 10.55
N ASP A 85 -0.34 -4.26 11.81
CA ASP A 85 -1.08 -4.75 12.98
C ASP A 85 -1.22 -3.62 14.01
N ILE A 86 -2.45 -3.42 14.50
CA ILE A 86 -2.80 -2.40 15.49
C ILE A 86 -3.26 -3.10 16.77
N ASP A 87 -2.49 -2.94 17.84
CA ASP A 87 -2.86 -3.34 19.20
C ASP A 87 -3.57 -2.16 19.88
N TRP A 88 -4.90 -2.19 19.86
CA TRP A 88 -5.73 -1.17 20.50
C TRP A 88 -5.66 -1.18 22.02
N GLN A 89 -5.45 -2.35 22.64
CA GLN A 89 -5.38 -2.47 24.09
C GLN A 89 -4.06 -1.88 24.60
N GLY A 90 -2.94 -2.23 23.96
CA GLY A 90 -1.62 -1.71 24.26
C GLY A 90 -1.33 -0.33 23.69
N LYS A 91 -2.20 0.19 22.80
CA LYS A 91 -2.01 1.43 22.02
C LYS A 91 -0.70 1.44 21.24
N LYS A 92 -0.41 0.33 20.56
CA LYS A 92 0.84 0.11 19.83
C LYS A 92 0.56 -0.34 18.41
N THR A 93 1.45 0.06 17.51
CA THR A 93 1.48 -0.44 16.14
C THR A 93 2.91 -0.33 15.63
N SER A 94 3.20 -1.06 14.56
CA SER A 94 4.38 -0.83 13.74
C SER A 94 4.00 -0.04 12.50
N PHE A 95 4.99 0.56 11.88
CA PHE A 95 4.81 1.36 10.67
C PHE A 95 5.80 0.88 9.62
N GLY A 96 5.33 0.74 8.39
CA GLY A 96 6.14 0.46 7.22
C GLY A 96 5.72 1.34 6.08
N TYR A 97 6.66 1.69 5.21
CA TYR A 97 6.38 2.45 4.00
C TYR A 97 7.36 2.05 2.92
N TRP A 98 6.97 2.35 1.68
CA TRP A 98 7.87 2.33 0.55
C TRP A 98 7.42 3.36 -0.49
N LEU A 99 8.38 3.86 -1.26
CA LEU A 99 8.15 4.76 -2.37
C LEU A 99 8.79 4.17 -3.62
N SER A 100 8.13 4.37 -4.75
CA SER A 100 8.73 4.16 -6.05
C SER A 100 9.91 5.13 -6.21
N PRO A 101 11.11 4.67 -6.59
CA PRO A 101 12.24 5.56 -6.87
C PRO A 101 12.01 6.44 -8.12
N PHE A 102 11.08 6.06 -8.99
CA PHE A 102 10.75 6.78 -10.22
C PHE A 102 9.22 6.94 -10.34
N ALA A 103 8.75 8.18 -10.51
CA ALA A 103 7.34 8.51 -10.79
C ALA A 103 7.10 8.58 -12.30
#